data_AF-X0YZQ5-F1
#
_entry.id   AF-X0YZQ5-F1
#
_cell.length_a   1.000
_cell.length_b   1.000
_cell.length_c   1.000
_cell.angle_alpha   90.00
_cell.angle_beta   90.00
_cell.angle_gamma   90.00
#
_symmetry.space_group_name_H-M   'P 1'
#
loop_
_entity.id
_entity.type
_entity.pdbx_description
1 polymer ?
#
loop_
_entity_poly.entity_id
_entity_poly.type
_entity_poly.pdbx_seq_one_letter_code
_entity_poly.pdbx_strand_id
1 'polypeptide(L)'
;AGSGATTDRRESVNSRERVFRQITGQEVDRIPLMGGWFHGARNLAALSGLSVEDYLRHPATNLIKANRALAIDCMVDPIIPTQVNQVRTAETLDADFDHIQPEDLVQIAAGIPDSAEEILASFDFQAEEAKCRSRLLDRMSLFGNIVLVPNFWESVPHFHLYSVYGYRPYLEAIALYPEAVGRIFWQDAICARARNQILIRLIRELGLPPVLFTSSSIGPEVPLQNVIAAYRYAAEG
;
A
#
# COMPACT_ATOMS: atom_id res chain seq x y z
N ALA A 1 42.25 -34.62 16.25
CA ALA A 1 40.91 -34.23 15.82
C ALA A 1 40.56 -32.91 16.49
N GLY A 2 40.86 -31.79 15.83
CA GLY A 2 40.49 -30.46 16.30
C GLY A 2 39.55 -29.84 15.28
N SER A 3 38.24 -29.98 15.48
CA SER A 3 37.25 -29.26 14.69
C SER A 3 37.27 -27.80 15.14
N GLY A 4 38.06 -26.98 14.45
CA GLY A 4 37.98 -25.54 14.58
C GLY A 4 36.58 -25.11 14.14
N ALA A 5 35.72 -24.79 15.10
CA ALA A 5 34.51 -24.05 14.86
C ALA A 5 34.94 -22.65 14.39
N THR A 6 35.05 -22.48 13.07
CA THR A 6 35.06 -21.16 12.45
C THR A 6 33.74 -20.51 12.83
N THR A 7 33.77 -19.68 13.87
CA THR A 7 32.72 -18.70 14.14
C THR A 7 32.63 -17.84 12.89
N ASP A 8 31.64 -18.15 12.06
CA ASP A 8 31.24 -17.39 10.89
C ASP A 8 30.72 -16.03 11.38
N ARG A 9 31.64 -15.11 11.69
CA ARG A 9 31.32 -13.72 11.98
C ARG A 9 30.93 -13.07 10.66
N ARG A 10 29.65 -13.22 10.29
CA ARG A 10 29.05 -12.44 9.22
C ARG A 10 29.26 -10.97 9.53
N GLU A 11 29.78 -10.21 8.56
CA GLU A 11 29.95 -8.77 8.69
C GLU A 11 28.59 -8.12 8.97
N SER A 12 28.54 -7.27 9.99
CA SER A 12 27.34 -6.50 10.32
C SER A 12 27.05 -5.53 9.17
N VAL A 13 25.88 -5.66 8.55
CA VAL A 13 25.43 -4.73 7.50
C VAL A 13 24.51 -3.66 8.10
N ASN A 14 24.39 -2.49 7.45
CA ASN A 14 23.43 -1.48 7.90
C ASN A 14 22.00 -1.85 7.46
N SER A 15 20.97 -1.20 8.02
CA SER A 15 19.56 -1.50 7.72
C SER A 15 19.21 -1.40 6.25
N ARG A 16 19.77 -0.42 5.53
CA ARG A 16 19.52 -0.25 4.10
C ARG A 16 20.10 -1.41 3.29
N GLU A 17 21.37 -1.71 3.51
CA GLU A 17 22.03 -2.83 2.84
C GLU A 17 21.31 -4.15 3.14
N ARG A 18 20.94 -4.39 4.41
CA ARG A 18 20.18 -5.56 4.82
C ARG A 18 18.86 -5.72 4.05
N VAL A 19 18.09 -4.65 3.92
CA VAL A 19 16.81 -4.66 3.20
C VAL A 19 17.01 -4.97 1.72
N PHE A 20 17.97 -4.30 1.06
CA PHE A 20 18.24 -4.51 -0.37
C PHE A 20 18.78 -5.91 -0.67
N ARG A 21 19.70 -6.43 0.17
CA ARG A 21 20.21 -7.80 0.06
C ARG A 21 19.08 -8.81 0.22
N GLN A 22 18.26 -8.68 1.26
CA GLN A 22 17.16 -9.62 1.50
C GLN A 22 16.16 -9.65 0.33
N ILE A 23 15.77 -8.48 -0.21
CA ILE A 23 14.81 -8.40 -1.34
C ILE A 23 15.39 -9.04 -2.62
N THR A 24 16.70 -8.99 -2.80
CA THR A 24 17.39 -9.58 -3.96
C THR A 24 17.87 -11.01 -3.72
N GLY A 25 17.49 -11.64 -2.60
CA GLY A 25 17.84 -13.03 -2.28
C GLY A 25 19.28 -13.24 -1.84
N GLN A 26 20.00 -12.17 -1.47
CA GLN A 26 21.37 -12.25 -0.97
C GLN A 26 21.40 -12.52 0.53
N GLU A 27 22.53 -13.05 1.04
CA GLU A 27 22.72 -13.29 2.46
C GLU A 27 22.76 -12.00 3.28
N VAL A 28 22.23 -12.09 4.50
CA VAL A 28 22.19 -11.02 5.50
C VAL A 28 22.66 -11.52 6.86
N ASP A 29 23.08 -10.58 7.71
CA ASP A 29 23.49 -10.83 9.09
C ASP A 29 22.29 -11.21 10.00
N ARG A 30 21.10 -10.67 9.71
CA ARG A 30 19.80 -11.06 10.26
C ARG A 30 18.68 -10.70 9.30
N ILE A 31 17.50 -11.31 9.48
CA ILE A 31 16.30 -10.95 8.73
C ILE A 31 15.94 -9.47 9.05
N PRO A 32 15.71 -8.62 8.04
CA PRO A 32 15.26 -7.24 8.27
C PRO A 32 13.87 -7.22 8.90
N LEU A 33 13.65 -6.31 9.85
CA LEU A 33 12.34 -6.10 10.47
C LEU A 33 11.59 -4.98 9.74
N MET A 34 10.36 -5.26 9.37
CA MET A 34 9.44 -4.29 8.76
C MET A 34 8.46 -3.76 9.81
N GLY A 35 8.25 -2.45 9.82
CA GLY A 35 7.29 -1.76 10.70
C GLY A 35 6.28 -0.90 9.93
N GLY A 36 5.58 -0.04 10.65
CA GLY A 36 4.61 0.93 10.09
C GLY A 36 3.18 0.73 10.56
N TRP A 37 2.71 -0.51 10.69
CA TRP A 37 1.31 -0.79 11.07
C TRP A 37 1.16 -1.25 12.52
N PHE A 38 1.57 -0.39 13.43
CA PHE A 38 1.36 -0.59 14.86
C PHE A 38 0.13 0.20 15.31
N HIS A 39 -0.87 -0.49 15.83
CA HIS A 39 -2.04 0.14 16.44
C HIS A 39 -1.82 0.44 17.93
N GLY A 40 -2.55 1.43 18.42
CA GLY A 40 -2.62 1.78 19.83
C GLY A 40 -1.57 2.81 20.26
N ALA A 41 -2.04 4.03 20.51
CA ALA A 41 -1.19 5.13 21.00
C ALA A 41 -0.43 4.77 22.29
N ARG A 42 -1.04 3.96 23.18
CA ARG A 42 -0.40 3.52 24.44
C ARG A 42 0.83 2.65 24.21
N ASN A 43 0.75 1.71 23.27
CA ASN A 43 1.87 0.81 22.95
C ASN A 43 3.00 1.60 22.31
N LEU A 44 2.68 2.48 21.37
CA LEU A 44 3.66 3.35 20.72
C LEU A 44 4.31 4.34 21.68
N ALA A 45 3.56 4.90 22.62
CA ALA A 45 4.10 5.73 23.69
C ALA A 45 5.10 4.95 24.55
N ALA A 46 4.73 3.76 25.00
CA ALA A 46 5.61 2.89 25.80
C ALA A 46 6.89 2.51 25.05
N LEU A 47 6.78 2.08 23.79
CA LEU A 47 7.94 1.76 22.93
C LEU A 47 8.84 2.98 22.67
N SER A 48 8.26 4.18 22.67
CA SER A 48 8.99 5.44 22.52
C SER A 48 9.62 5.93 23.84
N GLY A 49 9.35 5.27 24.97
CA GLY A 49 9.70 5.76 26.30
C GLY A 49 9.03 7.10 26.65
N LEU A 50 7.77 7.27 26.25
CA LEU A 50 6.98 8.49 26.46
C LEU A 50 5.69 8.19 27.25
N SER A 51 5.14 9.23 27.86
CA SER A 51 3.73 9.20 28.27
C SER A 51 2.82 9.22 27.03
N VAL A 52 1.56 8.80 27.20
CA VAL A 52 0.57 8.85 26.10
C VAL A 52 0.31 10.28 25.66
N GLU A 53 0.27 11.24 26.59
CA GLU A 53 0.10 12.66 26.29
C GLU A 53 1.25 13.20 25.44
N ASP A 54 2.50 12.91 25.82
CA ASP A 54 3.67 13.36 25.07
C ASP A 54 3.74 12.71 23.69
N TYR A 55 3.35 11.44 23.57
CA TYR A 55 3.22 10.78 22.28
C TYR A 55 2.27 11.56 21.36
N LEU A 56 1.07 11.90 21.85
CA LEU A 56 0.00 12.54 21.07
C LEU A 56 0.30 13.99 20.67
N ARG A 57 1.29 14.66 21.29
CA ARG A 57 1.73 16.00 20.85
C ARG A 57 2.41 15.99 19.47
N HIS A 58 3.14 14.90 19.16
CA HIS A 58 3.86 14.73 17.90
C HIS A 58 3.78 13.27 17.40
N PRO A 59 2.58 12.75 17.10
CA PRO A 59 2.36 11.31 16.96
C PRO A 59 3.14 10.69 15.80
N ALA A 60 3.32 11.43 14.69
CA ALA A 60 4.13 10.98 13.56
C ALA A 60 5.60 10.78 13.96
N THR A 61 6.24 11.81 14.51
CA THR A 61 7.64 11.76 14.94
C THR A 61 7.86 10.72 16.04
N ASN A 62 6.93 10.64 16.99
CA ASN A 62 7.01 9.69 18.09
C ASN A 62 6.79 8.25 17.64
N LEU A 63 5.96 8.01 16.61
CA LEU A 63 5.87 6.69 15.98
C LEU A 63 7.21 6.27 15.37
N ILE A 64 7.92 7.17 14.71
CA ILE A 64 9.28 6.87 14.19
C ILE A 64 10.23 6.53 15.33
N LYS A 65 10.13 7.23 16.48
CA LYS A 65 10.92 6.90 17.68
C LYS A 65 10.63 5.48 18.19
N ALA A 66 9.36 5.07 18.29
CA ALA A 66 8.98 3.71 18.66
C ALA A 66 9.58 2.66 17.70
N ASN A 67 9.48 2.90 16.39
CA ASN A 67 10.02 1.96 15.38
C ASN A 67 11.55 1.85 15.47
N ARG A 68 12.26 2.95 15.75
CA ARG A 68 13.71 2.92 15.99
C ARG A 68 14.07 2.11 17.24
N ALA A 69 13.29 2.23 18.32
CA ALA A 69 13.50 1.45 19.54
C ALA A 69 13.34 -0.06 19.32
N LEU A 70 12.55 -0.46 18.32
CA LEU A 70 12.37 -1.86 17.88
C LEU A 70 13.41 -2.32 16.85
N ALA A 71 14.39 -1.48 16.50
CA ALA A 71 15.38 -1.76 15.46
C ALA A 71 14.76 -2.11 14.09
N ILE A 72 13.62 -1.48 13.77
CA ILE A 72 12.97 -1.60 12.46
C ILE A 72 13.92 -1.12 11.36
N ASP A 73 14.11 -1.94 10.34
CA ASP A 73 15.00 -1.66 9.21
C ASP A 73 14.29 -0.93 8.08
N CYS A 74 13.02 -1.28 7.85
CA CYS A 74 12.18 -0.67 6.84
C CYS A 74 10.73 -0.48 7.29
N MET A 75 10.03 0.45 6.65
CA MET A 75 8.64 0.75 6.94
C MET A 75 7.88 1.02 5.66
N VAL A 76 6.61 0.62 5.65
CA VAL A 76 5.59 1.15 4.74
C VAL A 76 4.96 2.41 5.35
N ASP A 77 4.07 3.10 4.64
CA ASP A 77 3.30 4.20 5.21
C ASP A 77 2.61 3.77 6.51
N PRO A 78 2.89 4.49 7.62
CA PRO A 78 2.45 4.02 8.91
C PRO A 78 0.99 4.38 9.16
N ILE A 79 0.37 3.58 10.01
CA ILE A 79 -0.83 3.97 10.73
C ILE A 79 -0.35 4.83 11.90
N ILE A 80 -0.83 6.07 11.98
CA ILE A 80 -0.44 7.02 13.03
C ILE A 80 -1.64 7.23 13.95
N PRO A 81 -1.72 6.55 15.11
CA PRO A 81 -2.77 6.81 16.08
C PRO A 81 -2.69 8.25 16.60
N THR A 82 -3.77 9.00 16.44
CA THR A 82 -3.89 10.39 16.92
C THR A 82 -4.80 10.49 18.14
N GLN A 83 -5.41 9.37 18.57
CA GLN A 83 -6.24 9.29 19.77
C GLN A 83 -5.90 8.05 20.58
N VAL A 84 -6.13 8.12 21.89
CA VAL A 84 -5.77 7.04 22.85
C VAL A 84 -6.47 5.72 22.52
N ASN A 85 -7.76 5.80 22.21
CA ASN A 85 -8.63 4.63 21.98
C ASN A 85 -8.87 4.39 20.48
N GLN A 86 -8.01 4.91 19.61
CA GLN A 86 -8.15 4.71 18.19
C GLN A 86 -7.87 3.25 17.83
N VAL A 87 -8.92 2.54 17.42
CA VAL A 87 -8.84 1.16 16.96
C VAL A 87 -8.68 1.09 15.45
N ARG A 88 -9.26 2.05 14.70
CA ARG A 88 -9.25 2.12 13.23
C ARG A 88 -8.73 3.47 12.73
N THR A 89 -8.06 3.45 11.59
CA THR A 89 -7.60 4.65 10.87
C THR A 89 -8.42 4.93 9.61
N ALA A 90 -9.14 3.93 9.09
CA ALA A 90 -10.10 4.07 8.01
C ALA A 90 -11.48 3.67 8.52
N GLU A 91 -12.42 4.60 8.49
CA GLU A 91 -13.83 4.35 8.73
C GLU A 91 -14.55 4.65 7.42
N THR A 92 -14.95 3.61 6.72
CA THR A 92 -15.99 3.68 5.71
C THR A 92 -17.25 3.17 6.40
N LEU A 93 -18.19 4.06 6.71
CA LEU A 93 -19.44 3.66 7.35
C LEU A 93 -20.48 3.39 6.27
N ASP A 94 -21.20 2.26 6.36
CA ASP A 94 -22.21 1.91 5.35
C ASP A 94 -23.26 3.00 5.15
N ALA A 95 -23.60 3.73 6.22
CA ALA A 95 -24.55 4.85 6.18
C ALA A 95 -24.11 5.98 5.23
N ASP A 96 -22.81 6.11 4.95
CA ASP A 96 -22.31 7.12 4.00
C ASP A 96 -22.73 6.79 2.55
N PHE A 97 -23.23 5.57 2.30
CA PHE A 97 -23.59 5.08 0.97
C PHE A 97 -25.07 4.70 0.83
N ASP A 98 -25.94 5.09 1.78
CA ASP A 98 -27.39 4.80 1.73
C ASP A 98 -28.07 5.36 0.46
N HIS A 99 -27.43 6.33 -0.20
CA HIS A 99 -27.89 6.96 -1.42
C HIS A 99 -27.43 6.25 -2.71
N ILE A 100 -26.54 5.26 -2.60
CA ILE A 100 -25.98 4.54 -3.75
C ILE A 100 -26.76 3.25 -3.98
N GLN A 101 -27.11 2.98 -5.23
CA GLN A 101 -27.78 1.77 -5.69
C GLN A 101 -26.84 0.95 -6.59
N PRO A 102 -27.02 -0.38 -6.71
CA PRO A 102 -26.19 -1.19 -7.59
C PRO A 102 -26.24 -0.73 -9.07
N GLU A 103 -27.35 -0.15 -9.52
CA GLU A 103 -27.50 0.41 -10.87
C GLU A 103 -26.61 1.62 -11.14
N ASP A 104 -26.17 2.35 -10.10
CA ASP A 104 -25.23 3.46 -10.27
C ASP A 104 -23.88 2.95 -10.80
N LEU A 105 -23.45 1.75 -10.40
CA LEU A 105 -22.25 1.12 -10.94
C LEU A 105 -22.42 0.73 -12.41
N VAL A 106 -23.64 0.39 -12.84
CA VAL A 106 -23.93 0.16 -14.27
C VAL A 106 -23.80 1.45 -15.06
N GLN A 107 -24.31 2.57 -14.53
CA GLN A 107 -24.17 3.87 -15.18
C GLN A 107 -22.70 4.32 -15.26
N ILE A 108 -21.93 4.11 -14.18
CA ILE A 108 -20.49 4.36 -14.16
C ILE A 108 -19.81 3.52 -15.25
N ALA A 109 -20.08 2.21 -15.28
CA ALA A 109 -19.50 1.30 -16.27
C ALA A 109 -19.82 1.70 -17.71
N ALA A 110 -21.05 2.15 -17.97
CA ALA A 110 -21.46 2.61 -19.30
C ALA A 110 -20.72 3.88 -19.76
N GLY A 111 -20.22 4.70 -18.82
CA GLY A 111 -19.41 5.88 -19.11
C GLY A 111 -17.93 5.61 -19.34
N ILE A 112 -17.45 4.39 -19.09
CA ILE A 112 -16.05 4.01 -19.31
C ILE A 112 -15.81 3.88 -20.83
N PRO A 113 -14.72 4.42 -21.39
CA PRO A 113 -14.38 4.22 -22.81
C PRO A 113 -14.15 2.74 -23.17
N ASP A 114 -14.24 2.39 -24.45
CA ASP A 114 -14.12 1.00 -24.93
C ASP A 114 -12.66 0.56 -25.22
N SER A 115 -11.70 1.46 -25.09
CA SER A 115 -10.29 1.18 -25.37
C SER A 115 -9.34 1.67 -24.27
N ALA A 116 -8.19 1.00 -24.13
CA ALA A 116 -7.17 1.42 -23.17
C ALA A 116 -6.56 2.77 -23.56
N GLU A 117 -6.44 3.03 -24.86
CA GLU A 117 -5.94 4.29 -25.41
C GLU A 117 -6.81 5.48 -24.97
N GLU A 118 -8.13 5.36 -25.08
CA GLU A 118 -9.07 6.40 -24.66
C GLU A 118 -9.10 6.59 -23.15
N ILE A 119 -9.03 5.49 -22.38
CA ILE A 119 -8.91 5.55 -20.92
C ILE A 119 -7.65 6.34 -20.54
N LEU A 120 -6.50 5.99 -21.13
CA LEU A 120 -5.23 6.63 -20.84
C LEU A 120 -5.12 8.06 -21.37
N ALA A 121 -5.88 8.43 -22.40
CA ALA A 121 -5.97 9.81 -22.87
C ALA A 121 -6.51 10.77 -21.79
N SER A 122 -7.32 10.25 -20.86
CA SER A 122 -7.82 10.99 -19.70
C SER A 122 -6.94 10.90 -18.45
N PHE A 123 -5.90 10.04 -18.46
CA PHE A 123 -5.02 9.83 -17.33
C PHE A 123 -3.95 10.93 -17.25
N ASP A 124 -4.02 11.78 -16.23
CA ASP A 124 -3.03 12.84 -16.01
C ASP A 124 -1.73 12.26 -15.41
N PHE A 125 -0.83 11.84 -16.29
CA PHE A 125 0.48 11.30 -15.91
C PHE A 125 1.32 12.27 -15.09
N GLN A 126 1.23 13.58 -15.36
CA GLN A 126 2.05 14.58 -14.68
C GLN A 126 1.56 14.81 -13.25
N ALA A 127 0.25 14.96 -13.06
CA ALA A 127 -0.35 15.09 -11.74
C ALA A 127 -0.14 13.82 -10.90
N GLU A 128 -0.30 12.64 -11.50
CA GLU A 128 -0.08 11.38 -10.79
C GLU A 128 1.40 11.20 -10.39
N GLU A 129 2.36 11.55 -11.27
CA GLU A 129 3.78 11.52 -10.92
C GLU A 129 4.11 12.51 -9.80
N ALA A 130 3.61 13.74 -9.89
CA ALA A 130 3.82 14.74 -8.84
C ALA A 130 3.27 14.28 -7.48
N LYS A 131 2.05 13.71 -7.47
CA LYS A 131 1.42 13.13 -6.28
C LYS A 131 2.27 12.01 -5.69
N CYS A 132 2.66 11.03 -6.52
CA CYS A 132 3.45 9.88 -6.09
C CYS A 132 4.82 10.31 -5.54
N ARG A 133 5.51 11.22 -6.24
CA ARG A 133 6.81 11.77 -5.85
C ARG A 133 6.72 12.52 -4.53
N SER A 134 5.76 13.43 -4.37
CA SER A 134 5.57 14.17 -3.12
C SER A 134 5.39 13.22 -1.94
N ARG A 135 4.48 12.24 -2.08
CA ARG A 135 4.23 11.24 -1.04
C ARG A 135 5.50 10.47 -0.66
N LEU A 136 6.29 10.00 -1.64
CA LEU A 136 7.54 9.30 -1.38
C LEU A 136 8.56 10.17 -0.65
N LEU A 137 8.77 11.41 -1.11
CA LEU A 137 9.74 12.34 -0.51
C LEU A 137 9.35 12.73 0.92
N ASP A 138 8.06 12.99 1.17
CA ASP A 138 7.56 13.31 2.51
C ASP A 138 7.83 12.16 3.49
N ARG A 139 7.68 10.91 3.04
CA ARG A 139 7.90 9.71 3.85
C ARG A 139 9.36 9.42 4.08
N MET A 140 10.19 9.56 3.06
CA MET A 140 11.65 9.48 3.22
C MET A 140 12.14 10.50 4.24
N SER A 141 11.62 11.73 4.18
CA SER A 141 11.95 12.79 5.14
C SER A 141 11.52 12.42 6.57
N LEU A 142 10.28 11.93 6.73
CA LEU A 142 9.76 11.52 8.03
C LEU A 142 10.54 10.34 8.65
N PHE A 143 10.88 9.33 7.85
CA PHE A 143 11.50 8.09 8.35
C PHE A 143 12.98 8.27 8.69
N GLY A 144 13.66 9.20 8.02
CA GLY A 144 15.09 9.44 8.19
C GLY A 144 15.91 8.23 7.77
N ASN A 145 16.48 7.51 8.75
CA ASN A 145 17.35 6.35 8.50
C ASN A 145 16.60 5.01 8.33
N ILE A 146 15.31 4.95 8.62
CA ILE A 146 14.50 3.76 8.35
C ILE A 146 14.18 3.74 6.85
N VAL A 147 14.41 2.61 6.19
CA VAL A 147 14.16 2.50 4.75
C VAL A 147 12.67 2.55 4.45
N LEU A 148 12.25 3.46 3.57
CA LEU A 148 10.91 3.42 3.00
C LEU A 148 10.79 2.24 2.04
N VAL A 149 9.84 1.33 2.32
CA VAL A 149 9.28 0.42 1.33
C VAL A 149 8.02 1.10 0.79
N PRO A 150 8.02 1.52 -0.48
CA PRO A 150 6.86 2.17 -1.09
C PRO A 150 5.60 1.33 -0.90
N ASN A 151 4.48 1.97 -0.59
CA ASN A 151 3.18 1.32 -0.62
C ASN A 151 2.13 2.22 -1.28
N PHE A 152 1.50 1.70 -2.32
CA PHE A 152 0.46 2.37 -3.09
C PHE A 152 -0.65 1.35 -3.32
N TRP A 153 -1.81 1.59 -2.72
CA TRP A 153 -2.94 0.66 -2.82
C TRP A 153 -3.55 0.71 -4.22
N GLU A 154 -3.43 1.86 -4.87
CA GLU A 154 -3.86 2.17 -6.22
C GLU A 154 -2.90 1.61 -7.29
N SER A 155 -1.88 0.85 -6.89
CA SER A 155 -0.93 0.19 -7.79
C SER A 155 -1.44 -1.13 -8.35
N VAL A 156 -2.59 -1.59 -7.86
CA VAL A 156 -3.31 -2.78 -8.32
C VAL A 156 -4.75 -2.38 -8.57
N PRO A 157 -5.51 -3.17 -9.36
CA PRO A 157 -6.94 -2.93 -9.50
C PRO A 157 -7.61 -2.97 -8.12
N HIS A 158 -8.45 -1.98 -7.86
CA HIS A 158 -9.15 -1.76 -6.62
C HIS A 158 -10.38 -2.67 -6.57
N PHE A 159 -10.16 -3.90 -6.12
CA PHE A 159 -11.25 -4.86 -5.96
C PHE A 159 -12.19 -4.50 -4.80
N HIS A 160 -11.75 -3.67 -3.85
CA HIS A 160 -12.52 -3.22 -2.68
C HIS A 160 -13.44 -2.04 -2.97
N LEU A 161 -14.23 -2.11 -4.05
CA LEU A 161 -15.10 -1.01 -4.45
C LEU A 161 -16.18 -0.71 -3.40
N TYR A 162 -16.42 -1.58 -2.41
CA TYR A 162 -17.24 -1.25 -1.24
C TYR A 162 -16.73 -0.02 -0.47
N SER A 163 -15.43 0.28 -0.54
CA SER A 163 -14.87 1.47 0.11
C SER A 163 -15.25 2.77 -0.60
N VAL A 164 -15.73 2.67 -1.84
CA VAL A 164 -16.11 3.77 -2.72
C VAL A 164 -17.63 3.85 -2.90
N TYR A 165 -18.30 2.70 -2.93
CA TYR A 165 -19.73 2.61 -3.22
C TYR A 165 -20.57 2.07 -2.07
N GLY A 166 -19.96 1.60 -0.96
CA GLY A 166 -20.65 0.92 0.13
C GLY A 166 -20.73 -0.60 -0.07
N TYR A 167 -20.78 -1.37 1.03
CA TYR A 167 -20.77 -2.84 0.95
C TYR A 167 -21.96 -3.40 0.19
N ARG A 168 -23.17 -2.99 0.57
CA ARG A 168 -24.40 -3.55 0.01
C ARG A 168 -24.55 -3.31 -1.50
N PRO A 169 -24.53 -2.08 -2.03
CA PRO A 169 -24.72 -1.85 -3.46
C PRO A 169 -23.58 -2.46 -4.29
N TYR A 170 -22.34 -2.48 -3.79
CA TYR A 170 -21.24 -3.17 -4.46
C TYR A 170 -21.48 -4.69 -4.59
N LEU A 171 -21.84 -5.36 -3.48
CA LEU A 171 -22.08 -6.80 -3.49
C LEU A 171 -23.32 -7.16 -4.33
N GLU A 172 -24.38 -6.35 -4.27
CA GLU A 172 -25.56 -6.51 -5.12
C GLU A 172 -25.20 -6.31 -6.60
N ALA A 173 -24.39 -5.30 -6.95
CA ALA A 173 -23.93 -5.08 -8.31
C ALA A 173 -23.04 -6.20 -8.84
N ILE A 174 -22.19 -6.81 -8.01
CA ILE A 174 -21.45 -8.01 -8.42
C ILE A 174 -22.41 -9.14 -8.78
N ALA A 175 -23.45 -9.36 -7.96
CA ALA A 175 -24.39 -10.44 -8.17
C ALA A 175 -25.30 -10.22 -9.38
N LEU A 176 -25.77 -8.98 -9.58
CA LEU A 176 -26.77 -8.63 -10.60
C LEU A 176 -26.13 -8.17 -11.92
N TYR A 177 -24.98 -7.49 -11.85
CA TYR A 177 -24.32 -6.80 -12.98
C TYR A 177 -22.81 -7.10 -13.06
N PRO A 178 -22.38 -8.37 -13.06
CA PRO A 178 -20.97 -8.74 -12.98
C PRO A 178 -20.12 -8.19 -14.13
N GLU A 179 -20.71 -8.02 -15.33
CA GLU A 179 -20.03 -7.44 -16.50
C GLU A 179 -19.74 -5.93 -16.31
N ALA A 180 -20.69 -5.18 -15.75
CA ALA A 180 -20.51 -3.76 -15.45
C ALA A 180 -19.40 -3.56 -14.42
N VAL A 181 -19.42 -4.35 -13.34
CA VAL A 181 -18.35 -4.32 -12.32
C VAL A 181 -17.00 -4.74 -12.92
N GLY A 182 -16.99 -5.76 -13.79
CA GLY A 182 -15.80 -6.17 -14.54
C GLY A 182 -15.19 -5.05 -15.37
N ARG A 183 -16.03 -4.21 -16.00
CA ARG A 183 -15.59 -3.04 -16.77
C ARG A 183 -14.95 -1.96 -15.90
N ILE A 184 -15.47 -1.74 -14.69
CA ILE A 184 -14.85 -0.84 -13.70
C ILE A 184 -13.46 -1.35 -13.30
N PHE A 185 -13.35 -2.65 -12.98
CA PHE A 185 -12.04 -3.24 -12.66
C PHE A 185 -11.06 -3.17 -13.82
N TRP A 186 -11.55 -3.31 -15.05
CA TRP A 186 -10.72 -3.21 -16.25
C TRP A 186 -10.12 -1.81 -16.43
N GLN A 187 -10.94 -0.76 -16.32
CA GLN A 187 -10.45 0.63 -16.37
C GLN A 187 -9.42 0.87 -15.27
N ASP A 188 -9.70 0.43 -14.05
CA ASP A 188 -8.80 0.64 -12.92
C ASP A 188 -7.50 -0.15 -13.08
N ALA A 189 -7.52 -1.34 -13.68
CA ALA A 189 -6.32 -2.10 -14.02
C ALA A 189 -5.42 -1.37 -15.02
N ILE A 190 -6.00 -0.73 -16.04
CA ILE A 190 -5.27 0.09 -17.02
C ILE A 190 -4.60 1.28 -16.31
N CYS A 191 -5.35 2.01 -15.49
CA CYS A 191 -4.84 3.13 -14.71
C CYS A 191 -3.75 2.71 -13.71
N ALA A 192 -3.94 1.57 -13.03
CA ALA A 192 -2.95 1.01 -12.11
C ALA A 192 -1.65 0.64 -12.83
N ARG A 193 -1.72 0.07 -14.04
CA ARG A 193 -0.54 -0.22 -14.88
C ARG A 193 0.20 1.08 -15.25
N ALA A 194 -0.51 2.12 -15.69
CA ALA A 194 0.09 3.42 -15.99
C ALA A 194 0.79 4.02 -14.76
N ARG A 195 0.13 3.98 -13.60
CA ARG A 195 0.72 4.40 -12.31
C ARG A 195 1.96 3.59 -11.95
N ASN A 196 1.95 2.27 -12.17
CA ASN A 196 3.12 1.42 -11.91
C ASN A 196 4.33 1.81 -12.75
N GLN A 197 4.13 2.23 -14.00
CA GLN A 197 5.24 2.72 -14.83
C GLN A 197 5.88 3.99 -14.24
N ILE A 198 5.08 4.89 -13.66
CA ILE A 198 5.56 6.05 -12.90
C ILE A 198 6.35 5.60 -11.67
N LEU A 199 5.74 4.73 -10.85
CA LEU A 199 6.35 4.24 -9.61
C LEU A 199 7.68 3.52 -9.85
N ILE A 200 7.80 2.70 -10.91
CA ILE A 200 9.07 2.04 -11.26
C ILE A 200 10.18 3.06 -11.52
N ARG A 201 9.89 4.16 -12.24
CA ARG A 201 10.87 5.23 -12.49
C ARG A 201 11.25 5.91 -11.19
N LEU A 202 10.27 6.32 -10.38
CA LEU A 202 10.50 6.99 -9.10
C LEU A 202 11.28 6.12 -8.11
N ILE A 203 10.98 4.83 -8.02
CA ILE A 203 11.68 3.87 -7.15
C ILE A 203 13.16 3.81 -7.52
N ARG A 204 13.48 3.73 -8.82
CA ARG A 204 14.86 3.73 -9.31
C ARG A 204 15.55 5.07 -9.05
N GLU A 205 14.90 6.17 -9.40
CA GLU A 205 15.42 7.53 -9.26
C GLU A 205 15.74 7.88 -7.80
N LEU A 206 14.82 7.56 -6.87
CA LEU A 206 14.96 7.85 -5.45
C LEU A 206 15.79 6.80 -4.70
N GLY A 207 16.28 5.77 -5.39
CA GLY A 207 17.04 4.68 -4.77
C GLY A 207 16.24 3.96 -3.69
N LEU A 208 14.96 3.70 -3.91
CA LEU A 208 14.12 2.92 -3.01
C LEU A 208 14.29 1.42 -3.30
N PRO A 209 13.97 0.53 -2.35
CA PRO A 209 13.99 -0.91 -2.60
C PRO A 209 13.13 -1.26 -3.82
N PRO A 210 13.56 -2.18 -4.70
CA PRO A 210 12.86 -2.53 -5.94
C PRO A 210 11.64 -3.42 -5.69
N VAL A 211 10.84 -3.08 -4.69
CA VAL A 211 9.61 -3.77 -4.31
C VAL A 211 8.56 -2.72 -3.96
N LEU A 212 7.32 -3.03 -4.29
CA LEU A 212 6.17 -2.24 -3.91
C LEU A 212 5.33 -3.08 -2.97
N PHE A 213 5.11 -2.60 -1.76
CA PHE A 213 4.18 -3.22 -0.85
C PHE A 213 2.75 -2.82 -1.26
N THR A 214 1.94 -3.79 -1.65
CA THR A 214 0.57 -3.55 -2.06
C THR A 214 -0.30 -4.74 -1.68
N SER A 215 -1.61 -4.56 -1.69
CA SER A 215 -2.57 -5.63 -1.52
C SER A 215 -3.86 -5.20 -2.19
N SER A 216 -4.41 -6.11 -2.99
CA SER A 216 -5.84 -6.24 -3.11
C SER A 216 -6.22 -7.46 -2.30
N SER A 217 -6.99 -7.28 -1.23
CA SER A 217 -7.65 -8.43 -0.64
C SER A 217 -8.82 -8.76 -1.58
N ILE A 218 -8.92 -10.01 -1.98
CA ILE A 218 -10.01 -10.47 -2.83
C ILE A 218 -10.74 -11.49 -1.98
N GLY A 219 -11.92 -11.14 -1.50
CA GLY A 219 -12.76 -12.09 -0.78
C GLY A 219 -13.52 -13.00 -1.76
N PRO A 220 -14.24 -14.01 -1.24
CA PRO A 220 -15.01 -14.95 -2.06
C PRO A 220 -16.11 -14.29 -2.91
N GLU A 221 -16.45 -13.03 -2.61
CA GLU A 221 -17.43 -12.23 -3.32
C GLU A 221 -17.00 -11.83 -4.74
N VAL A 222 -15.69 -11.71 -5.04
CA VAL A 222 -15.25 -11.26 -6.36
C VAL A 222 -15.20 -12.45 -7.32
N PRO A 223 -15.98 -12.47 -8.42
CA PRO A 223 -15.98 -13.59 -9.33
C PRO A 223 -14.60 -13.80 -9.96
N LEU A 224 -14.14 -15.06 -9.99
CA LEU A 224 -12.78 -15.39 -10.46
C LEU A 224 -12.52 -14.89 -11.89
N GLN A 225 -13.52 -14.90 -12.77
CA GLN A 225 -13.39 -14.37 -14.13
C GLN A 225 -13.05 -12.87 -14.16
N ASN A 226 -13.56 -12.09 -13.20
CA ASN A 226 -13.27 -10.65 -13.11
C ASN A 226 -11.83 -10.42 -12.64
N VAL A 227 -11.37 -11.25 -11.71
CA VAL A 227 -9.97 -11.26 -11.27
C VAL A 227 -9.04 -11.60 -12.44
N ILE A 228 -9.35 -12.67 -13.18
CA ILE A 228 -8.57 -13.09 -14.35
C ILE A 228 -8.56 -12.01 -15.43
N ALA A 229 -9.71 -11.40 -15.75
CA ALA A 229 -9.81 -10.34 -16.73
C ALA A 229 -8.91 -9.16 -16.34
N ALA A 230 -9.04 -8.64 -15.13
CA ALA A 230 -8.21 -7.55 -14.63
C ALA A 230 -6.71 -7.87 -14.73
N TYR A 231 -6.29 -9.09 -14.37
CA TYR A 231 -4.89 -9.50 -14.49
C TYR A 231 -4.41 -9.67 -15.95
N ARG A 232 -5.24 -10.20 -16.86
CA ARG A 232 -4.88 -10.32 -18.28
C ARG A 232 -4.62 -8.95 -18.88
N TYR A 233 -5.52 -8.00 -18.65
CA TYR A 233 -5.32 -6.64 -19.14
C TYR A 233 -4.15 -5.93 -18.47
N ALA A 234 -3.89 -6.19 -17.19
CA ALA A 234 -2.67 -5.72 -16.54
C ALA A 234 -1.40 -6.33 -17.16
N ALA A 235 -1.46 -7.50 -17.82
CA ALA A 235 -0.32 -8.16 -18.45
C ALA A 235 -0.14 -7.81 -19.94
N GLU A 236 -1.22 -7.69 -20.71
CA GLU A 236 -1.27 -7.63 -22.19
C GLU A 236 -0.93 -6.26 -22.83
N GLY A 237 0.05 -5.51 -22.31
CA GLY A 237 0.51 -4.23 -22.89
C GLY A 237 2.01 -4.13 -23.11
#